data_AF-A0AAU7PLV3-F1
#
_entry.id   AF-A0AAU7PLV3-F1
#
_cell.length_a   1.000
_cell.length_b   1.000
_cell.length_c   1.000
_cell.angle_alpha   90.00
_cell.angle_beta   90.00
_cell.angle_gamma   90.00
#
_symmetry.space_group_name_H-M   'P 1'
#
loop_
_entity.id
_entity.type
_entity.pdbx_description
1 polymer ?
#
loop_
_entity_poly.entity_id
_entity_poly.type
_entity_poly.pdbx_seq_one_letter_code
_entity_poly.pdbx_strand_id
1 'polypeptide(L)'
;MFEKWTDQGKRENLHVLLWIGLITVLLLLLSVAGSIRNGEEPNQDITEAEKVEPRAMAMPLNETLSDEIILSPGDKEFLTQLTWLFDQGDLEGAARLLNSYDIPWKEFPCMYDGAAMRGKISSGKGLVFVKASTVFYGSFDYGKPEGECAALQILELEEGKRYDYSYGTWVSGKMNGNGECGYNYYDGVTKDVTKLNAKRAVFKDDLMQGEITYTSTNAEGEIAVWQFQVFDGVIVKDERWIQGMDSSGAVIYKLMAKDDDVHAYTLGENAMGEVRWKNLILFPYV
;
A
#
# COMPACT_ATOMS: atom_id res chain seq x y z
N MET A 1 55.68 -17.24 16.52
CA MET A 1 54.82 -16.82 17.65
C MET A 1 53.68 -16.03 17.05
N PHE A 2 52.55 -16.70 16.77
CA PHE A 2 51.37 -16.10 16.15
C PHE A 2 50.43 -15.67 17.27
N GLU A 3 50.27 -14.37 17.48
CA GLU A 3 49.24 -13.84 18.38
C GLU A 3 47.87 -13.97 17.71
N LYS A 4 47.04 -14.85 18.29
CA LYS A 4 45.59 -14.88 18.08
C LYS A 4 45.00 -13.58 18.63
N TRP A 5 44.49 -12.72 17.76
CA TRP A 5 43.54 -11.68 18.14
C TRP A 5 42.12 -12.22 17.97
N THR A 6 41.58 -12.79 19.05
CA THR A 6 40.14 -13.01 19.23
C THR A 6 39.55 -11.76 19.86
N ASP A 7 39.09 -10.83 19.03
CA ASP A 7 38.33 -9.66 19.48
C ASP A 7 36.88 -9.82 19.01
N GLN A 8 36.02 -10.30 19.92
CA GLN A 8 34.62 -10.59 19.68
C GLN A 8 33.81 -9.30 19.42
N GLY A 9 34.20 -8.18 20.04
CA GLY A 9 33.52 -6.89 19.88
C GLY A 9 33.74 -6.24 18.51
N LYS A 10 34.83 -6.55 17.80
CA LYS A 10 35.04 -6.07 16.41
C LYS A 10 34.20 -6.83 15.40
N ARG A 11 33.85 -8.09 15.65
CA ARG A 11 32.95 -8.86 14.79
C ARG A 11 31.51 -8.38 14.92
N GLU A 12 31.04 -8.12 16.13
CA GLU A 12 29.69 -7.60 16.38
C GLU A 12 29.48 -6.22 15.76
N ASN A 13 30.47 -5.32 15.89
CA ASN A 13 30.41 -4.00 15.23
C ASN A 13 30.47 -4.07 13.70
N LEU A 14 31.19 -5.05 13.12
CA LEU A 14 31.21 -5.26 11.67
C LEU A 14 29.87 -5.78 11.16
N HIS A 15 29.19 -6.64 11.92
CA HIS A 15 27.83 -7.07 11.61
C HIS A 15 26.87 -5.87 11.67
N VAL A 16 26.86 -5.08 12.75
CA VAL A 16 25.97 -3.91 12.87
C VAL A 16 26.18 -2.89 11.72
N LEU A 17 27.43 -2.68 11.27
CA LEU A 17 27.72 -1.79 10.14
C LEU A 17 27.23 -2.34 8.79
N LEU A 18 27.29 -3.66 8.57
CA LEU A 18 26.75 -4.29 7.37
C LEU A 18 25.21 -4.23 7.33
N TRP A 19 24.56 -4.30 8.49
CA TRP A 19 23.09 -4.20 8.63
C TRP A 19 22.56 -2.79 8.30
N ILE A 20 23.26 -1.73 8.70
CA ILE A 20 22.87 -0.36 8.39
C ILE A 20 23.02 -0.07 6.87
N GLY A 21 24.02 -0.67 6.22
CA GLY A 21 24.26 -0.51 4.78
C GLY A 21 23.24 -1.20 3.87
N LEU A 22 22.62 -2.29 4.31
CA LEU A 22 21.64 -3.04 3.50
C LEU A 22 20.25 -2.38 3.50
N ILE A 23 19.85 -1.82 4.65
CA ILE A 23 18.55 -1.14 4.82
C ILE A 23 18.45 0.13 3.97
N THR A 24 19.55 0.84 3.76
CA THR A 24 19.58 2.06 2.94
C THR A 24 19.47 1.76 1.43
N VAL A 25 19.97 0.61 0.96
CA VAL A 25 19.87 0.20 -0.44
C VAL A 25 18.45 -0.24 -0.81
N LEU A 26 17.74 -0.93 0.09
CA LEU A 26 16.36 -1.37 -0.11
C LEU A 26 15.35 -0.20 -0.18
N LEU A 27 15.61 0.89 0.53
CA LEU A 27 14.78 2.10 0.48
C LEU A 27 14.99 2.95 -0.79
N LEU A 28 16.16 2.86 -1.42
CA LEU A 28 16.49 3.58 -2.67
C LEU A 28 15.85 2.96 -3.92
N LEU A 29 15.51 1.67 -3.89
CA LEU A 29 14.87 1.00 -5.04
C LEU A 29 13.37 1.28 -5.18
N LEU A 30 12.71 1.77 -4.13
CA LEU A 30 11.28 2.13 -4.17
C LEU A 30 11.01 3.56 -4.68
N SER A 31 12.05 4.38 -4.88
CA SER A 31 11.92 5.78 -5.34
C SER A 31 12.09 6.01 -6.85
N VAL A 32 12.35 4.97 -7.65
CA VAL A 32 12.64 5.12 -9.10
C VAL A 32 11.44 4.79 -10.02
N ALA A 33 10.36 4.20 -9.50
CA ALA A 33 9.18 3.88 -10.31
C ALA A 33 8.04 4.90 -10.12
N GLY A 34 8.20 6.12 -10.65
CA GLY A 34 7.12 7.10 -10.58
C GLY A 34 7.46 8.52 -10.99
N SER A 35 8.09 8.72 -12.14
CA SER A 35 8.07 10.03 -12.79
C SER A 35 8.25 9.84 -14.28
N ILE A 36 7.18 10.12 -15.06
CA ILE A 36 7.20 10.76 -16.37
C ILE A 36 5.75 10.94 -16.86
N ARG A 37 5.49 12.14 -17.41
CA ARG A 37 4.34 12.66 -18.16
C ARG A 37 3.10 13.16 -17.40
N ASN A 38 3.11 14.47 -17.17
CA ASN A 38 1.98 15.32 -17.56
C ASN A 38 2.50 16.56 -18.30
N GLY A 39 1.78 17.00 -19.33
CA GLY A 39 2.05 18.18 -20.15
C GLY A 39 1.11 18.16 -21.36
N GLU A 40 -0.09 18.73 -21.22
CA GLU A 40 -0.49 20.07 -21.70
C GLU A 40 -1.11 20.03 -23.10
N GLU A 41 -2.43 20.20 -23.15
CA GLU A 41 -3.15 20.92 -24.22
C GLU A 41 -3.53 22.29 -23.63
N PRO A 42 -3.62 23.40 -24.42
CA PRO A 42 -4.90 23.67 -25.09
C PRO A 42 -4.91 24.57 -26.36
N ASN A 43 -6.04 24.44 -27.07
CA ASN A 43 -6.91 25.49 -27.62
C ASN A 43 -6.83 25.91 -29.10
N GLN A 44 -8.02 25.95 -29.73
CA GLN A 44 -8.57 26.84 -30.78
C GLN A 44 -9.60 26.06 -31.61
N ASP A 45 -10.69 26.59 -32.18
CA ASP A 45 -11.53 27.79 -32.02
C ASP A 45 -12.82 27.49 -32.85
N ILE A 46 -13.82 28.35 -32.70
CA ILE A 46 -15.27 28.24 -33.00
C ILE A 46 -15.66 28.23 -34.49
N THR A 47 -16.83 27.63 -34.84
CA THR A 47 -17.92 28.04 -35.80
C THR A 47 -18.68 26.78 -36.28
N GLU A 48 -19.99 26.69 -36.57
CA GLU A 48 -21.13 27.60 -36.73
C GLU A 48 -22.41 26.74 -36.59
N ALA A 49 -23.57 27.39 -36.39
CA ALA A 49 -24.85 26.77 -36.10
C ALA A 49 -25.59 26.20 -37.33
N GLU A 50 -26.28 25.07 -37.18
CA GLU A 50 -27.47 24.76 -37.97
C GLU A 50 -28.54 24.03 -37.15
N LYS A 51 -29.74 24.63 -37.11
CA LYS A 51 -30.95 24.12 -36.46
C LYS A 51 -31.65 23.10 -37.36
N VAL A 52 -31.98 21.92 -36.84
CA VAL A 52 -33.14 21.13 -37.29
C VAL A 52 -33.82 20.47 -36.09
N GLU A 53 -35.14 20.65 -36.00
CA GLU A 53 -36.07 20.20 -34.96
C GLU A 53 -36.46 18.70 -35.08
N PRO A 54 -37.18 18.12 -34.10
CA PRO A 54 -36.98 16.75 -33.64
C PRO A 54 -37.80 15.73 -34.44
N ARG A 55 -37.19 14.56 -34.71
CA ARG A 55 -37.92 13.37 -35.16
C ARG A 55 -37.85 12.31 -34.08
N ALA A 56 -38.97 12.15 -33.37
CA ALA A 56 -39.23 11.01 -32.52
C ALA A 56 -39.11 9.72 -33.33
N MET A 57 -38.09 8.93 -33.04
CA MET A 57 -38.09 7.50 -33.31
C MET A 57 -37.85 6.81 -31.97
N ALA A 58 -38.92 6.25 -31.42
CA ALA A 58 -38.85 5.29 -30.34
C ALA A 58 -38.03 4.08 -30.84
N MET A 59 -36.77 3.98 -30.42
CA MET A 59 -36.06 2.71 -30.44
C MET A 59 -36.50 1.93 -29.21
N PRO A 60 -36.72 0.60 -29.34
CA PRO A 60 -37.15 -0.21 -28.22
C PRO A 60 -36.07 -0.21 -27.15
N LEU A 61 -36.46 0.15 -25.93
CA LEU A 61 -35.70 -0.03 -24.71
C LEU A 61 -35.53 -1.54 -24.49
N ASN A 62 -34.50 -2.14 -25.07
CA ASN A 62 -34.07 -3.48 -24.71
C ASN A 62 -32.57 -3.67 -24.94
N GLU A 63 -31.77 -2.86 -24.24
CA GLU A 63 -30.39 -3.20 -23.90
C GLU A 63 -30.24 -3.02 -22.38
N THR A 64 -30.88 -3.89 -21.60
CA THR A 64 -30.17 -4.45 -20.45
C THR A 64 -29.11 -5.39 -21.00
N LEU A 65 -28.07 -4.82 -21.61
CA LEU A 65 -26.78 -5.49 -21.69
C LEU A 65 -26.39 -5.70 -20.23
N SER A 66 -26.50 -6.93 -19.75
CA SER A 66 -26.09 -7.27 -18.40
C SER A 66 -24.60 -6.95 -18.32
N ASP A 67 -24.24 -5.86 -17.63
CA ASP A 67 -22.87 -5.50 -17.22
C ASP A 67 -22.28 -6.56 -16.24
N GLU A 68 -22.82 -7.77 -16.25
CA GLU A 68 -22.56 -8.87 -15.33
C GLU A 68 -21.57 -9.84 -15.98
N ILE A 69 -20.46 -10.05 -15.28
CA ILE A 69 -19.40 -10.96 -15.67
C ILE A 69 -19.83 -12.37 -15.27
N ILE A 70 -19.83 -13.29 -16.24
CA ILE A 70 -20.23 -14.68 -16.02
C ILE A 70 -19.19 -15.36 -15.13
N LEU A 71 -19.63 -15.82 -13.95
CA LEU A 71 -18.80 -16.55 -12.98
C LEU A 71 -19.02 -18.06 -13.10
N SER A 72 -17.92 -18.81 -13.21
CA SER A 72 -17.92 -20.25 -13.01
C SER A 72 -18.18 -20.62 -11.53
N PRO A 73 -18.49 -21.87 -11.20
CA PRO A 73 -18.59 -22.32 -9.81
C PRO A 73 -17.30 -22.07 -9.01
N GLY A 74 -16.13 -22.23 -9.64
CA GLY A 74 -14.83 -21.96 -9.03
C GLY A 74 -14.62 -20.47 -8.72
N ASP A 75 -15.06 -19.58 -9.62
CA ASP A 75 -14.97 -18.14 -9.38
C ASP A 75 -15.82 -17.70 -8.18
N LYS A 76 -17.02 -18.27 -8.06
CA LYS A 76 -17.91 -17.99 -6.92
C LYS A 76 -17.32 -18.48 -5.61
N GLU A 77 -16.72 -19.67 -5.60
CA GLU A 77 -16.04 -20.21 -4.43
C GLU A 77 -14.86 -19.32 -4.03
N PHE A 78 -14.00 -18.94 -4.99
CA PHE A 78 -12.89 -18.02 -4.79
C PHE A 78 -13.34 -16.68 -4.19
N LEU A 79 -14.34 -16.03 -4.79
CA LEU A 79 -14.85 -14.72 -4.33
C LEU A 79 -15.50 -14.82 -2.94
N THR A 80 -16.21 -15.90 -2.67
CA THR A 80 -16.82 -16.15 -1.35
C THR A 80 -15.75 -16.35 -0.27
N GLN A 81 -14.73 -17.16 -0.57
CA GLN A 81 -13.61 -17.39 0.36
C GLN A 81 -12.81 -16.12 0.60
N LEU A 82 -12.54 -15.33 -0.46
CA LEU A 82 -11.82 -14.06 -0.34
C LEU A 82 -12.60 -13.06 0.52
N THR A 83 -13.92 -12.95 0.30
CA THR A 83 -14.81 -12.12 1.12
C THR A 83 -14.75 -12.54 2.59
N TRP A 84 -14.83 -13.84 2.86
CA TRP A 84 -14.77 -14.38 4.22
C TRP A 84 -13.42 -14.06 4.91
N LEU A 85 -12.29 -14.21 4.19
CA LEU A 85 -10.97 -13.90 4.73
C LEU A 85 -10.84 -12.42 5.12
N PHE A 86 -11.36 -11.51 4.30
CA PHE A 86 -11.42 -10.10 4.66
C PHE A 86 -12.32 -9.83 5.86
N ASP A 87 -13.50 -10.46 5.95
CA ASP A 87 -14.38 -10.31 7.12
C ASP A 87 -13.74 -10.82 8.42
N GLN A 88 -12.84 -11.80 8.34
CA GLN A 88 -12.05 -12.28 9.49
C GLN A 88 -10.82 -11.40 9.79
N GLY A 89 -10.45 -10.47 8.90
CA GLY A 89 -9.20 -9.72 8.98
C GLY A 89 -7.95 -10.55 8.66
N ASP A 90 -8.10 -11.73 8.03
CA ASP A 90 -6.99 -12.59 7.62
C ASP A 90 -6.39 -12.14 6.29
N LEU A 91 -5.56 -11.10 6.36
CA LEU A 91 -4.90 -10.51 5.19
C LEU A 91 -3.88 -11.47 4.53
N GLU A 92 -3.20 -12.31 5.31
CA GLU A 92 -2.27 -13.29 4.75
C GLU A 92 -3.00 -14.41 4.01
N GLY A 93 -4.08 -14.94 4.59
CA GLY A 93 -4.93 -15.91 3.92
C GLY A 93 -5.53 -15.33 2.63
N ALA A 94 -6.04 -14.10 2.69
CA ALA A 94 -6.55 -13.39 1.50
C ALA A 94 -5.45 -13.24 0.42
N ALA A 95 -4.23 -12.91 0.83
CA ALA A 95 -3.10 -12.75 -0.07
C ALA A 95 -2.70 -14.06 -0.76
N ARG A 96 -2.62 -15.15 0.01
CA ARG A 96 -2.30 -16.48 -0.52
C ARG A 96 -3.39 -16.95 -1.49
N LEU A 97 -4.66 -16.77 -1.16
CA LEU A 97 -5.78 -17.12 -2.03
C LEU A 97 -5.72 -16.32 -3.34
N LEU A 98 -5.57 -15.00 -3.27
CA LEU A 98 -5.47 -14.12 -4.43
C LEU A 98 -4.26 -14.46 -5.32
N ASN A 99 -3.11 -14.79 -4.74
CA ASN A 99 -1.92 -15.20 -5.49
C ASN A 99 -2.07 -16.57 -6.16
N SER A 100 -2.92 -17.45 -5.64
CA SER A 100 -3.09 -18.83 -6.14
C SER A 100 -4.11 -18.95 -7.27
N TYR A 101 -4.97 -17.94 -7.45
CA TYR A 101 -6.10 -18.00 -8.36
C TYR A 101 -5.81 -17.25 -9.67
N ASP A 102 -6.01 -17.90 -10.81
CA ASP A 102 -5.90 -17.25 -12.13
C ASP A 102 -7.22 -16.56 -12.46
N ILE A 103 -7.24 -15.23 -12.36
CA ILE A 103 -8.44 -14.42 -12.57
C ILE A 103 -8.85 -14.42 -14.06
N PRO A 104 -10.06 -14.93 -14.40
CA PRO A 104 -10.48 -15.04 -15.80
C PRO A 104 -10.99 -13.71 -16.37
N TRP A 105 -11.53 -12.80 -15.55
CA TRP A 105 -11.99 -11.49 -16.00
C TRP A 105 -10.81 -10.55 -16.31
N LYS A 106 -10.98 -9.74 -17.37
CA LYS A 106 -9.91 -8.84 -17.87
C LYS A 106 -10.28 -7.35 -17.77
N GLU A 107 -11.56 -7.05 -17.54
CA GLU A 107 -12.04 -5.68 -17.39
C GLU A 107 -11.95 -5.25 -15.93
N PHE A 108 -11.30 -4.11 -15.71
CA PHE A 108 -11.15 -3.49 -14.41
C PHE A 108 -11.48 -1.98 -14.54
N PRO A 109 -12.05 -1.35 -13.50
CA PRO A 109 -12.44 -1.97 -12.24
C PRO A 109 -13.70 -2.84 -12.39
N CYS A 110 -13.83 -3.86 -11.54
CA CYS A 110 -15.02 -4.69 -11.45
C CYS A 110 -15.35 -5.00 -9.98
N MET A 111 -16.64 -5.15 -9.69
CA MET A 111 -17.16 -5.33 -8.33
C MET A 111 -17.90 -6.65 -8.19
N TYR A 112 -17.61 -7.40 -7.13
CA TYR A 112 -18.43 -8.49 -6.64
C TYR A 112 -19.22 -8.02 -5.42
N ASP A 113 -20.53 -7.96 -5.54
CA ASP A 113 -21.47 -7.46 -4.50
C ASP A 113 -21.92 -8.56 -3.51
N GLY A 114 -21.34 -9.76 -3.60
CA GLY A 114 -21.75 -10.95 -2.85
C GLY A 114 -22.75 -11.85 -3.60
N ALA A 115 -23.31 -11.39 -4.72
CA ALA A 115 -24.20 -12.18 -5.56
C ALA A 115 -23.68 -12.29 -7.00
N ALA A 116 -23.28 -11.16 -7.58
CA ALA A 116 -22.88 -11.03 -8.98
C ALA A 116 -21.59 -10.24 -9.11
N MET A 117 -20.83 -10.53 -10.17
CA MET A 117 -19.66 -9.77 -10.56
C MET A 117 -20.04 -8.79 -11.67
N ARG A 118 -19.71 -7.52 -11.54
CA ARG A 118 -20.13 -6.46 -12.47
C ARG A 118 -18.96 -5.59 -12.93
N GLY A 119 -19.00 -5.12 -14.17
CA GLY A 119 -18.00 -4.21 -14.75
C GLY A 119 -18.09 -2.75 -14.27
N LYS A 120 -18.93 -2.46 -13.27
CA LYS A 120 -19.11 -1.14 -12.67
C LYS A 120 -19.14 -1.28 -11.15
N ILE A 121 -18.60 -0.28 -10.46
CA ILE A 121 -18.64 -0.20 -8.99
C ILE A 121 -19.94 0.48 -8.59
N SER A 122 -20.85 -0.27 -7.98
CA SER A 122 -22.09 0.23 -7.39
C SER A 122 -21.88 0.64 -5.92
N SER A 123 -22.79 1.47 -5.39
CA SER A 123 -22.83 1.72 -3.95
C SER A 123 -23.22 0.45 -3.18
N GLY A 124 -22.58 0.23 -2.04
CA GLY A 124 -22.80 -0.95 -1.19
C GLY A 124 -21.50 -1.64 -0.76
N LYS A 125 -21.64 -2.75 -0.03
CA LYS A 125 -20.50 -3.56 0.41
C LYS A 125 -20.07 -4.53 -0.70
N GLY A 126 -18.78 -4.71 -0.93
CA GLY A 126 -18.30 -5.72 -1.86
C GLY A 126 -16.79 -5.78 -2.03
N LEU A 127 -16.34 -6.68 -2.91
CA LEU A 127 -14.97 -6.74 -3.39
C LEU A 127 -14.85 -5.94 -4.68
N VAL A 128 -13.89 -5.04 -4.78
CA VAL A 128 -13.57 -4.30 -6.00
C VAL A 128 -12.17 -4.63 -6.44
N PHE A 129 -12.04 -5.24 -7.61
CA PHE A 129 -10.76 -5.47 -8.25
C PHE A 129 -10.44 -4.26 -9.13
N VAL A 130 -9.31 -3.62 -8.88
CA VAL A 130 -8.80 -2.52 -9.74
C VAL A 130 -7.74 -3.01 -10.73
N LYS A 131 -7.17 -4.19 -10.45
CA LYS A 131 -6.37 -5.04 -11.34
C LYS A 131 -6.35 -6.45 -10.74
N ALA A 132 -5.86 -7.45 -11.47
CA ALA A 132 -5.83 -8.83 -11.00
C ALA A 132 -5.12 -9.01 -9.64
N SER A 133 -4.08 -8.23 -9.36
CA SER A 133 -3.31 -8.32 -8.12
C SER A 133 -3.73 -7.32 -7.03
N THR A 134 -4.79 -6.54 -7.20
CA THR A 134 -5.21 -5.54 -6.20
C THR A 134 -6.71 -5.49 -6.03
N VAL A 135 -7.13 -5.71 -4.80
CA VAL A 135 -8.53 -5.80 -4.40
C VAL A 135 -8.79 -4.88 -3.21
N PHE A 136 -9.93 -4.21 -3.26
CA PHE A 136 -10.49 -3.44 -2.16
C PHE A 136 -11.71 -4.19 -1.64
N TYR A 137 -11.94 -4.14 -0.33
CA TYR A 137 -13.08 -4.74 0.32
C TYR A 137 -13.65 -3.78 1.36
N GLY A 138 -14.95 -3.54 1.31
CA GLY A 138 -15.60 -2.64 2.25
C GLY A 138 -16.82 -2.00 1.63
N SER A 139 -17.15 -0.80 2.11
CA SER A 139 -18.29 -0.02 1.61
C SER A 139 -17.85 0.92 0.50
N PHE A 140 -18.69 1.03 -0.53
CA PHE A 140 -18.47 1.90 -1.67
C PHE A 140 -19.66 2.84 -1.81
N ASP A 141 -19.38 4.08 -2.20
CA ASP A 141 -20.39 5.02 -2.64
C ASP A 141 -19.90 5.80 -3.86
N TYR A 142 -20.80 6.04 -4.83
CA TYR A 142 -20.49 6.66 -6.12
C TYR A 142 -19.21 6.09 -6.79
N GLY A 143 -19.04 4.77 -6.70
CA GLY A 143 -17.92 4.05 -7.32
C GLY A 143 -16.59 4.15 -6.58
N LYS A 144 -16.56 4.63 -5.33
CA LYS A 144 -15.34 4.87 -4.56
C LYS A 144 -15.44 4.27 -3.14
N PRO A 145 -14.31 3.85 -2.53
CA PRO A 145 -14.28 3.49 -1.11
C PRO A 145 -14.83 4.61 -0.22
N GLU A 146 -15.76 4.26 0.67
CA GLU A 146 -16.44 5.19 1.58
C GLU A 146 -16.76 4.47 2.91
N GLY A 147 -16.30 5.03 4.03
CA GLY A 147 -16.39 4.37 5.34
C GLY A 147 -15.26 3.33 5.54
N GLU A 148 -15.54 2.24 6.25
CA GLU A 148 -14.52 1.22 6.56
C GLU A 148 -14.23 0.34 5.34
N CYS A 149 -12.99 0.41 4.86
CA CYS A 149 -12.50 -0.43 3.77
C CYS A 149 -11.08 -0.93 4.04
N ALA A 150 -10.78 -2.11 3.51
CA ALA A 150 -9.45 -2.69 3.38
C ALA A 150 -9.04 -2.75 1.91
N ALA A 151 -7.75 -2.67 1.66
CA ALA A 151 -7.12 -2.84 0.36
C ALA A 151 -5.95 -3.82 0.52
N LEU A 152 -5.76 -4.67 -0.48
CA LEU A 152 -4.70 -5.67 -0.51
C LEU A 152 -4.10 -5.72 -1.91
N GLN A 153 -2.77 -5.73 -1.99
CA GLN A 153 -2.05 -5.86 -3.25
C GLN A 153 -0.98 -6.95 -3.15
N ILE A 154 -0.95 -7.85 -4.13
CA ILE A 154 0.06 -8.92 -4.20
C ILE A 154 1.24 -8.49 -5.07
N LEU A 155 2.43 -8.82 -4.60
CA LEU A 155 3.72 -8.53 -5.21
C LEU A 155 4.59 -9.79 -5.14
N GLU A 156 5.25 -10.12 -6.25
CA GLU A 156 6.33 -11.10 -6.30
C GLU A 156 7.63 -10.32 -6.54
N LEU A 157 8.51 -10.36 -5.55
CA LEU A 157 9.79 -9.65 -5.54
C LEU A 157 10.93 -10.67 -5.49
N GLU A 158 12.16 -10.21 -5.70
CA GLU A 158 13.35 -11.08 -5.63
C GLU A 158 13.49 -11.73 -4.25
N GLU A 159 13.16 -10.99 -3.19
CA GLU A 159 13.24 -11.45 -1.81
C GLU A 159 12.11 -12.41 -1.41
N GLY A 160 11.06 -12.52 -2.22
CA GLY A 160 9.93 -13.41 -1.98
C GLY A 160 8.57 -12.81 -2.30
N LYS A 161 7.52 -13.49 -1.82
CA LYS A 161 6.13 -13.08 -2.03
C LYS A 161 5.68 -12.18 -0.90
N ARG A 162 5.13 -11.03 -1.29
CA ARG A 162 4.70 -9.96 -0.40
C ARG A 162 3.28 -9.55 -0.71
N TYR A 163 2.54 -9.17 0.33
CA TYR A 163 1.36 -8.35 0.15
C TYR A 163 1.56 -6.99 0.81
N ASP A 164 1.10 -5.95 0.12
CA ASP A 164 0.85 -4.65 0.71
C ASP A 164 -0.61 -4.61 1.15
N TYR A 165 -0.89 -3.85 2.20
CA TYR A 165 -2.25 -3.67 2.68
C TYR A 165 -2.49 -2.26 3.20
N SER A 166 -3.76 -1.87 3.24
CA SER A 166 -4.22 -0.64 3.87
C SER A 166 -5.65 -0.84 4.36
N TYR A 167 -5.95 -0.53 5.62
CA TYR A 167 -7.32 -0.61 6.14
C TYR A 167 -7.63 0.55 7.08
N GLY A 168 -8.91 0.92 7.15
CA GLY A 168 -9.39 1.99 8.02
C GLY A 168 -10.53 2.76 7.37
N THR A 169 -10.68 4.02 7.76
CA THR A 169 -11.72 4.90 7.25
C THR A 169 -11.31 5.56 5.93
N TRP A 170 -12.20 5.50 4.94
CA TRP A 170 -12.06 6.09 3.61
C TRP A 170 -13.15 7.11 3.35
N VAL A 171 -12.83 8.16 2.62
CA VAL A 171 -13.78 9.18 2.15
C VAL A 171 -13.45 9.49 0.70
N SER A 172 -14.44 9.33 -0.19
CA SER A 172 -14.30 9.56 -1.63
C SER A 172 -13.04 8.89 -2.23
N GLY A 173 -12.77 7.66 -1.81
CA GLY A 173 -11.67 6.83 -2.33
C GLY A 173 -10.28 7.11 -1.77
N LYS A 174 -10.16 7.93 -0.73
CA LYS A 174 -8.89 8.17 -0.02
C LYS A 174 -8.99 7.77 1.42
N MET A 175 -7.90 7.30 2.03
CA MET A 175 -7.86 7.13 3.48
C MET A 175 -8.00 8.50 4.16
N ASN A 176 -9.00 8.62 5.02
CA ASN A 176 -9.36 9.86 5.72
C ASN A 176 -9.98 9.50 7.08
N GLY A 177 -9.16 9.50 8.12
CA GLY A 177 -9.50 8.97 9.45
C GLY A 177 -8.47 7.98 9.97
N ASN A 178 -8.82 7.22 11.00
CA ASN A 178 -7.91 6.21 11.57
C ASN A 178 -7.66 5.08 10.58
N GLY A 179 -6.42 4.60 10.53
CA GLY A 179 -6.10 3.42 9.74
C GLY A 179 -4.69 2.90 9.95
N GLU A 180 -4.41 1.83 9.22
CA GLU A 180 -3.10 1.19 9.16
C GLU A 180 -2.77 0.85 7.71
N CYS A 181 -1.52 1.05 7.30
CA CYS A 181 -0.98 0.48 6.07
C CYS A 181 0.37 -0.16 6.33
N GLY A 182 0.74 -1.12 5.48
CA GLY A 182 1.93 -1.89 5.71
C GLY A 182 2.16 -2.95 4.66
N TYR A 183 3.11 -3.82 4.94
CA TYR A 183 3.36 -4.99 4.12
C TYR A 183 3.78 -6.18 4.96
N ASN A 184 3.63 -7.37 4.39
CA ASN A 184 4.14 -8.61 4.97
C ASN A 184 4.64 -9.54 3.85
N TYR A 185 5.85 -10.04 4.02
CA TYR A 185 6.37 -11.14 3.23
C TYR A 185 5.91 -12.47 3.85
N TYR A 186 5.08 -13.19 3.10
CA TYR A 186 4.49 -14.43 3.57
C TYR A 186 5.25 -15.67 3.09
N ASP A 187 6.06 -15.57 2.03
CA ASP A 187 6.98 -16.61 1.56
C ASP A 187 8.33 -15.99 1.13
N GLY A 188 9.45 -16.69 1.36
CA GLY A 188 10.76 -16.40 0.73
C GLY A 188 11.76 -15.54 1.53
N VAL A 189 11.30 -14.77 2.51
CA VAL A 189 12.18 -13.83 3.24
C VAL A 189 13.28 -14.52 4.05
N THR A 190 14.51 -14.02 3.88
CA THR A 190 15.69 -14.40 4.66
C THR A 190 15.85 -13.49 5.89
N LYS A 191 16.75 -13.86 6.80
CA LYS A 191 16.91 -13.20 8.11
C LYS A 191 17.20 -11.70 8.04
N ASP A 192 17.82 -11.24 6.96
CA ASP A 192 18.32 -9.87 6.84
C ASP A 192 17.29 -8.86 6.28
N VAL A 193 16.05 -9.31 6.01
CA VAL A 193 14.98 -8.46 5.46
C VAL A 193 13.87 -8.26 6.49
N THR A 194 13.30 -7.05 6.53
CA THR A 194 12.08 -6.79 7.29
C THR A 194 10.95 -7.63 6.71
N LYS A 195 10.45 -8.59 7.50
CA LYS A 195 9.36 -9.48 7.08
C LYS A 195 8.04 -8.72 7.05
N LEU A 196 7.73 -8.00 8.13
CA LEU A 196 6.47 -7.27 8.27
C LEU A 196 6.73 -5.84 8.71
N ASN A 197 5.96 -4.93 8.14
CA ASN A 197 5.93 -3.55 8.53
C ASN A 197 4.50 -3.05 8.67
N ALA A 198 4.24 -2.26 9.71
CA ALA A 198 2.95 -1.60 9.93
C ALA A 198 3.14 -0.12 10.29
N LYS A 199 2.29 0.73 9.71
CA LYS A 199 2.21 2.17 9.95
C LYS A 199 0.78 2.52 10.37
N ARG A 200 0.59 2.89 11.63
CA ARG A 200 -0.71 3.28 12.19
C ARG A 200 -0.76 4.78 12.41
N ALA A 201 -1.81 5.43 11.93
CA ALA A 201 -1.98 6.87 12.05
C ALA A 201 -3.44 7.31 11.80
N VAL A 202 -3.70 8.59 12.01
CA VAL A 202 -4.80 9.29 11.34
C VAL A 202 -4.32 9.70 9.94
N PHE A 203 -5.13 9.44 8.93
CA PHE A 203 -4.91 9.84 7.55
C PHE A 203 -5.78 11.04 7.19
N LYS A 204 -5.27 11.90 6.31
CA LYS A 204 -5.99 12.97 5.63
C LYS A 204 -5.54 12.96 4.18
N ASP A 205 -6.47 12.67 3.28
CA ASP A 205 -6.19 12.56 1.84
C ASP A 205 -4.99 11.65 1.54
N ASP A 206 -4.99 10.43 2.11
CA ASP A 206 -3.92 9.43 2.02
C ASP A 206 -2.60 9.78 2.73
N LEU A 207 -2.48 10.95 3.36
CA LEU A 207 -1.29 11.37 4.10
C LEU A 207 -1.47 11.21 5.60
N MET A 208 -0.49 10.64 6.29
CA MET A 208 -0.53 10.48 7.74
C MET A 208 -0.37 11.83 8.45
N GLN A 209 -1.05 11.97 9.59
CA GLN A 209 -1.13 13.17 10.40
C GLN A 209 -0.94 12.85 11.88
N GLY A 210 -0.29 13.76 12.59
CA GLY A 210 -0.12 13.70 14.05
C GLY A 210 0.89 12.63 14.48
N GLU A 211 0.65 12.04 15.66
CA GLU A 211 1.48 10.95 16.16
C GLU A 211 1.20 9.67 15.38
N ILE A 212 2.26 9.04 14.88
CA ILE A 212 2.16 7.76 14.18
C ILE A 212 2.89 6.68 14.97
N THR A 213 2.44 5.44 14.84
CA THR A 213 3.17 4.26 15.32
C THR A 213 3.69 3.46 14.13
N TYR A 214 5.00 3.29 14.07
CA TYR A 214 5.69 2.50 13.08
C TYR A 214 6.24 1.24 13.73
N THR A 215 5.96 0.08 13.14
CA THR A 215 6.40 -1.22 13.66
C THR A 215 7.10 -1.99 12.56
N SER A 216 8.28 -2.53 12.88
CA SER A 216 9.03 -3.43 12.02
C SER A 216 9.17 -4.78 12.71
N THR A 217 9.02 -5.86 11.95
CA THR A 217 9.18 -7.24 12.43
C THR A 217 10.09 -7.99 11.48
N ASN A 218 11.17 -8.57 12.00
CA ASN A 218 12.10 -9.37 11.20
C ASN A 218 11.58 -10.81 10.99
N ALA A 219 12.36 -11.64 10.28
CA ALA A 219 11.98 -13.02 9.97
C ALA A 219 11.85 -13.90 11.24
N GLU A 220 12.62 -13.60 12.28
CA GLU A 220 12.59 -14.24 13.60
C GLU A 220 11.38 -13.82 14.46
N GLY A 221 10.67 -12.78 14.07
CA GLY A 221 9.54 -12.23 14.83
C GLY A 221 9.94 -11.22 15.90
N GLU A 222 11.18 -10.73 15.90
CA GLU A 222 11.60 -9.62 16.76
C GLU A 222 10.95 -8.32 16.25
N ILE A 223 10.39 -7.55 17.18
CA ILE A 223 9.57 -6.37 16.89
C ILE A 223 10.26 -5.13 17.43
N ALA A 224 10.45 -4.14 16.55
CA ALA A 224 10.88 -2.79 16.93
C ALA A 224 9.76 -1.79 16.64
N VAL A 225 9.53 -0.86 17.57
CA VAL A 225 8.43 0.11 17.52
C VAL A 225 8.96 1.53 17.63
N TRP A 226 8.51 2.44 16.78
CA TRP A 226 8.85 3.86 16.83
C TRP A 226 7.57 4.71 16.86
N GLN A 227 7.60 5.79 17.64
CA GLN A 227 6.50 6.76 17.73
C GLN A 227 7.04 8.17 17.52
N PHE A 228 6.52 8.89 16.54
CA PHE A 228 6.93 10.26 16.21
C PHE A 228 5.83 11.01 15.47
N GLN A 229 6.02 12.33 15.35
CA GLN A 229 5.05 13.24 14.74
C GLN A 229 5.25 13.34 13.23
N VAL A 230 4.14 13.44 12.51
CA VAL A 230 4.08 13.64 11.06
C VAL A 230 3.05 14.73 10.75
N PHE A 231 3.33 15.54 9.74
CA PHE A 231 2.39 16.51 9.17
C PHE A 231 2.42 16.41 7.65
N ASP A 232 1.25 16.21 7.03
CA ASP A 232 1.11 15.99 5.58
C ASP A 232 2.11 14.96 5.03
N GLY A 233 2.28 13.85 5.77
CA GLY A 233 3.14 12.74 5.40
C GLY A 233 4.66 12.99 5.54
N VAL A 234 5.07 14.12 6.12
CA VAL A 234 6.46 14.51 6.39
C VAL A 234 6.76 14.42 7.89
N ILE A 235 7.95 13.96 8.26
CA ILE A 235 8.35 13.85 9.67
C ILE A 235 8.49 15.24 10.29
N VAL A 236 7.84 15.45 11.43
CA VAL A 236 8.07 16.62 12.29
C VAL A 236 9.13 16.24 13.31
N LYS A 237 10.34 16.77 13.12
CA LYS A 237 11.48 16.53 14.00
C LYS A 237 11.26 17.17 15.37
N ASP A 238 11.50 16.40 16.43
CA ASP A 238 11.60 16.85 17.82
C ASP A 238 13.00 16.55 18.40
N GLU A 239 13.17 16.77 19.70
CA GLU A 239 14.44 16.59 20.43
C GLU A 239 14.91 15.13 20.55
N ARG A 240 14.05 14.14 20.26
CA ARG A 240 14.40 12.71 20.33
C ARG A 240 15.21 12.25 19.12
N TRP A 241 15.20 13.02 18.04
CA TRP A 241 15.97 12.73 16.84
C TRP A 241 17.44 13.10 17.01
N ILE A 242 18.29 12.09 16.98
CA ILE A 242 19.74 12.23 17.12
C ILE A 242 20.35 12.42 15.73
N GLN A 243 20.97 13.58 15.50
CA GLN A 243 21.74 13.82 14.28
C GLN A 243 23.13 13.19 14.40
N GLY A 244 23.58 12.56 13.33
CA GLY A 244 24.92 12.00 13.21
C GLY A 244 25.44 12.07 11.78
N MET A 245 26.56 11.41 11.56
CA MET A 245 27.12 11.18 10.23
C MET A 245 27.24 9.68 9.98
N ASP A 246 26.97 9.25 8.75
CA ASP A 246 27.27 7.89 8.32
C ASP A 246 28.76 7.71 7.96
N SER A 247 29.14 6.51 7.52
CA SER A 247 30.52 6.21 7.14
C SER A 247 31.04 6.99 5.93
N SER A 248 30.14 7.60 5.13
CA SER A 248 30.49 8.47 4.00
C SER A 248 30.64 9.94 4.40
N GLY A 249 30.29 10.28 5.65
CA GLY A 249 30.23 11.66 6.14
C GLY A 249 28.90 12.36 5.85
N ALA A 250 27.90 11.66 5.31
CA ALA A 250 26.58 12.23 5.05
C ALA A 250 25.76 12.32 6.34
N VAL A 251 24.93 13.36 6.44
CA VAL A 251 24.07 13.59 7.61
C VAL A 251 22.98 12.53 7.66
N ILE A 252 22.85 11.90 8.82
CA ILE A 252 21.78 10.96 9.15
C ILE A 252 21.07 11.38 10.43
N TYR A 253 19.81 10.99 10.53
CA TYR A 253 18.97 11.15 11.71
C TYR A 253 18.56 9.78 12.24
N LYS A 254 18.65 9.61 13.56
CA LYS A 254 18.31 8.38 14.26
C LYS A 254 17.23 8.65 15.31
N LEU A 255 16.20 7.83 15.33
CA LEU A 255 15.22 7.77 16.41
C LEU A 255 15.28 6.38 17.05
N MET A 256 15.55 6.32 18.35
CA MET A 256 15.58 5.04 19.06
C MET A 256 14.18 4.43 19.14
N ALA A 257 14.12 3.11 19.06
CA ALA A 257 12.89 2.37 19.27
C ALA A 257 12.38 2.58 20.71
N LYS A 258 11.08 2.48 20.86
CA LYS A 258 10.42 2.60 22.16
C LYS A 258 10.78 1.37 22.99
N ASP A 259 11.24 1.62 24.21
CA ASP A 259 11.63 0.60 25.18
C ASP A 259 12.77 -0.34 24.69
N ASP A 260 13.56 0.13 23.72
CA ASP A 260 14.63 -0.63 23.05
C ASP A 260 15.80 0.29 22.69
N ASP A 261 16.98 0.01 23.26
CA ASP A 261 18.21 0.80 23.08
C ASP A 261 19.12 0.27 21.97
N VAL A 262 18.74 -0.82 21.31
CA VAL A 262 19.49 -1.47 20.23
C VAL A 262 18.98 -0.99 18.88
N HIS A 263 17.67 -0.91 18.69
CA HIS A 263 17.07 -0.60 17.39
C HIS A 263 16.88 0.91 17.19
N ALA A 264 17.41 1.42 16.09
CA ALA A 264 17.24 2.82 15.69
C ALA A 264 16.63 2.91 14.30
N TYR A 265 15.58 3.73 14.16
CA TYR A 265 15.08 4.13 12.86
C TYR A 265 16.01 5.20 12.29
N THR A 266 16.72 4.85 11.21
CA THR A 266 17.79 5.69 10.63
C THR A 266 17.37 6.19 9.26
N LEU A 267 17.53 7.50 9.04
CA LEU A 267 17.20 8.18 7.78
C LEU A 267 18.32 9.12 7.35
N GLY A 268 18.52 9.24 6.05
CA GLY A 268 19.32 10.34 5.50
C GLY A 268 18.61 11.68 5.64
N GLU A 269 19.37 12.78 5.54
CA GLU A 269 18.84 14.13 5.66
C GLU A 269 17.67 14.44 4.72
N ASN A 270 17.80 14.08 3.43
CA ASN A 270 16.73 14.29 2.45
C ASN A 270 15.43 13.57 2.84
N ALA A 271 15.55 12.34 3.34
CA ALA A 271 14.42 11.50 3.69
C ALA A 271 13.58 12.05 4.86
N MET A 272 14.11 12.98 5.66
CA MET A 272 13.35 13.66 6.71
C MET A 272 12.29 14.62 6.14
N GLY A 273 12.57 15.24 5.00
CA GLY A 273 11.68 16.22 4.35
C GLY A 273 10.75 15.64 3.30
N GLU A 274 10.85 14.34 3.02
CA GLU A 274 10.06 13.68 1.98
C GLU A 274 8.66 13.27 2.48
N VAL A 275 7.69 13.29 1.57
CA VAL A 275 6.31 12.82 1.80
C VAL A 275 6.27 11.28 1.73
N ARG A 276 6.70 10.62 2.81
CA ARG A 276 6.87 9.15 2.88
C ARG A 276 5.83 8.45 3.74
N TRP A 277 5.19 9.19 4.64
CA TRP A 277 4.18 8.69 5.58
C TRP A 277 2.80 8.85 4.94
N LYS A 278 2.50 7.92 4.03
CA LYS A 278 1.29 7.92 3.22
C LYS A 278 0.75 6.51 3.06
N ASN A 279 -0.50 6.42 2.63
CA ASN A 279 -1.17 5.20 2.23
C ASN A 279 -0.32 4.45 1.18
N LEU A 280 -0.25 3.12 1.29
CA LEU A 280 0.53 2.29 0.34
C LEU A 280 -0.28 1.91 -0.89
N ILE A 281 -1.60 1.77 -0.76
CA ILE A 281 -2.48 1.37 -1.85
C ILE A 281 -3.49 2.48 -2.10
N LEU A 282 -3.31 3.18 -3.22
CA LEU A 282 -4.23 4.23 -3.65
C LEU A 282 -5.35 3.63 -4.48
N PHE A 283 -6.58 4.08 -4.23
CA PHE A 283 -7.68 3.78 -5.14
C PHE A 283 -7.49 4.61 -6.42
N PRO A 284 -7.47 3.99 -7.62
CA PRO A 284 -7.33 4.75 -8.85
C PRO A 284 -8.57 5.62 -9.03
N TYR A 285 -8.36 6.87 -9.44
CA TYR A 285 -9.47 7.74 -9.82
C TYR A 285 -10.17 7.13 -11.04
N VAL A 286 -11.44 6.76 -10.86
CA VAL A 286 -12.35 6.34 -11.93
C VAL A 286 -13.21 7.53 -12.36
#